data_AF-A0A544TAI8-F1
#
_entry.id   AF-A0A544TAI8-F1
#
_cell.length_a   1.000
_cell.length_b   1.000
_cell.length_c   1.000
_cell.angle_alpha   90.00
_cell.angle_beta   90.00
_cell.angle_gamma   90.00
#
_symmetry.space_group_name_H-M   'P 1'
#
loop_
_entity.id
_entity.type
_entity.pdbx_description
1 polymer ?
#
loop_
_entity_poly.entity_id
_entity_poly.type
_entity_poly.pdbx_seq_one_letter_code
_entity_poly.pdbx_strand_id
1 'polypeptide(L)'
;MKAFFKNILSLFSFIFNLKNLKYYWSQIIIVIVPIILVLFSNLPSAIASHWIFISLFILALILCVIYSLNISQELMIKIRDVGELEHQNNDLTSFLQTTPERVIKSIYKYLDFGYTERITVYRYADSHFVPIGRYSKNSEFKKGGRNRYPNSEGYIGIAWKQGELIIDGLPDPDKQFKGYIREVKTKCNIEEIVISEMRMRSRSYYCLNLDNLNGDPIAVIVFESTNESLPKKTTEIKNLLDSSFGHLIVDMINMNLPPGRRAV
;
A
#
# COMPACT_ATOMS: atom_id res chain seq x y z
N MET A 1 -5.75 -56.53 -20.02
CA MET A 1 -6.53 -56.47 -18.76
C MET A 1 -5.86 -55.62 -17.68
N LYS A 2 -4.58 -55.86 -17.30
CA LYS A 2 -3.87 -55.09 -16.25
C LYS A 2 -3.70 -53.58 -16.53
N ALA A 3 -3.45 -53.18 -17.77
CA ALA A 3 -3.29 -51.76 -18.13
C ALA A 3 -4.60 -50.95 -18.03
N PHE A 4 -5.74 -51.58 -18.34
CA PHE A 4 -7.06 -50.96 -18.25
C PHE A 4 -7.48 -50.69 -16.80
N PHE A 5 -7.20 -51.64 -15.90
CA PHE A 5 -7.44 -51.49 -14.46
C PHE A 5 -6.59 -50.37 -13.83
N LYS A 6 -5.34 -50.20 -14.30
CA LYS A 6 -4.44 -49.16 -13.79
C LYS A 6 -4.91 -47.75 -14.18
N ASN A 7 -5.43 -47.58 -15.39
CA ASN A 7 -6.02 -46.32 -15.86
C ASN A 7 -7.33 -45.98 -15.13
N ILE A 8 -8.15 -46.98 -14.78
CA ILE A 8 -9.33 -46.78 -13.93
C ILE A 8 -8.94 -46.35 -12.52
N LEU A 9 -7.92 -46.97 -11.93
CA LEU A 9 -7.43 -46.62 -10.59
C LEU A 9 -6.89 -45.18 -10.53
N SER A 10 -6.19 -44.73 -11.58
CA SER A 10 -5.71 -43.34 -11.65
C SER A 10 -6.86 -42.35 -11.83
N LEU A 11 -7.89 -42.69 -12.61
CA LEU A 11 -9.11 -41.88 -12.72
C LEU A 11 -9.83 -41.78 -11.37
N PHE A 12 -9.91 -42.90 -10.63
CA PHE A 12 -10.46 -42.92 -9.27
C PHE A 12 -9.65 -42.05 -8.31
N SER A 13 -8.32 -42.07 -8.35
CA SER A 13 -7.49 -41.19 -7.52
C SER A 13 -7.67 -39.70 -7.84
N PHE A 14 -7.96 -39.38 -9.10
CA PHE A 14 -8.24 -38.01 -9.57
C PHE A 14 -9.62 -37.53 -9.13
N ILE A 15 -10.62 -38.40 -9.14
CA ILE A 15 -12.00 -38.13 -8.68
C ILE A 15 -12.10 -38.13 -7.14
N PHE A 16 -11.37 -39.00 -6.45
CA PHE A 16 -11.35 -39.16 -4.98
C PHE A 16 -10.17 -38.45 -4.32
N ASN A 17 -9.85 -37.23 -4.75
CA ASN A 17 -9.02 -36.35 -3.91
C ASN A 17 -9.86 -35.89 -2.70
N LEU A 18 -9.78 -36.67 -1.61
CA LEU A 18 -10.64 -36.64 -0.41
C LEU A 18 -10.82 -35.26 0.23
N LYS A 19 -9.91 -34.31 -0.02
CA LYS A 19 -10.00 -32.94 0.52
C LYS A 19 -11.14 -32.12 -0.09
N ASN A 20 -11.55 -32.41 -1.32
CA ASN A 20 -12.63 -31.68 -2.01
C ASN A 20 -13.92 -32.50 -2.14
N LEU A 21 -14.03 -33.65 -1.47
CA LEU A 21 -15.16 -34.57 -1.62
C LEU A 21 -16.51 -33.85 -1.43
N LYS A 22 -16.60 -32.94 -0.44
CA LYS A 22 -17.77 -32.06 -0.19
C LYS A 22 -18.28 -31.33 -1.45
N TYR A 23 -17.40 -30.90 -2.34
CA TYR A 23 -17.76 -30.15 -3.55
C TYR A 23 -18.15 -31.04 -4.74
N TYR A 24 -17.78 -32.32 -4.73
CA TYR A 24 -17.97 -33.24 -5.86
C TYR A 24 -19.03 -34.33 -5.61
N TRP A 25 -19.65 -34.40 -4.43
CA TRP A 25 -20.70 -35.39 -4.14
C TRP A 25 -21.87 -35.36 -5.13
N SER A 26 -22.25 -34.17 -5.60
CA SER A 26 -23.29 -33.98 -6.63
C SER A 26 -22.94 -34.70 -7.93
N GLN A 27 -21.70 -34.54 -8.40
CA GLN A 27 -21.21 -35.17 -9.63
C GLN A 27 -21.05 -36.68 -9.48
N ILE A 28 -20.63 -37.14 -8.29
CA ILE A 28 -20.53 -38.56 -7.96
C ILE A 28 -21.91 -39.23 -8.00
N ILE A 29 -22.94 -38.60 -7.46
CA ILE A 29 -24.32 -39.12 -7.49
C ILE A 29 -24.83 -39.21 -8.94
N ILE A 30 -24.58 -38.20 -9.77
CA ILE A 30 -24.99 -38.19 -11.19
C ILE A 30 -24.36 -39.34 -11.99
N VAL A 31 -23.13 -39.75 -11.66
CA VAL A 31 -22.45 -40.86 -12.36
C VAL A 31 -22.82 -42.22 -11.79
N ILE A 32 -22.96 -42.35 -10.47
CA ILE A 32 -23.20 -43.64 -9.82
C ILE A 32 -24.64 -44.12 -10.02
N VAL A 33 -25.63 -43.23 -10.01
CA VAL A 33 -27.04 -43.67 -10.08
C VAL A 33 -27.41 -44.30 -11.44
N PRO A 34 -27.01 -43.76 -12.61
CA PRO A 34 -27.24 -44.42 -13.91
C PRO A 34 -26.59 -45.80 -13.99
N ILE A 35 -25.39 -45.95 -13.42
CA ILE A 35 -24.67 -47.24 -13.39
C ILE A 35 -25.46 -48.27 -12.57
N ILE A 36 -25.98 -47.87 -11.41
CA ILE A 36 -26.82 -48.73 -10.57
C ILE A 36 -28.13 -49.10 -11.30
N LEU A 37 -28.78 -48.15 -11.98
CA LEU A 37 -30.01 -48.39 -12.74
C LEU A 37 -29.80 -49.40 -13.89
N VAL A 38 -28.70 -49.28 -14.63
CA VAL A 38 -28.35 -50.19 -15.74
C VAL A 38 -28.00 -51.60 -15.23
N LEU A 39 -27.36 -51.71 -14.06
CA LEU A 39 -27.09 -53.00 -13.43
C LEU A 39 -28.38 -53.70 -12.96
N PHE A 40 -29.39 -52.94 -12.52
CA PHE A 40 -30.67 -53.47 -12.05
C PHE A 40 -31.70 -53.74 -13.15
N SER A 41 -31.61 -53.10 -14.32
CA SER A 41 -32.54 -53.33 -15.44
C SER A 41 -32.42 -54.71 -16.11
N ASN A 42 -31.43 -55.52 -15.74
CA ASN A 42 -31.24 -56.88 -16.23
C ASN A 42 -31.86 -57.97 -15.31
N LEU A 43 -32.65 -57.59 -14.30
CA LEU A 43 -33.37 -58.54 -13.43
C LEU A 43 -34.78 -58.86 -13.98
N PRO A 44 -35.24 -60.14 -13.98
CA PRO A 44 -36.55 -60.53 -14.50
C PRO A 44 -37.74 -59.84 -13.79
N SER A 45 -38.79 -59.58 -14.57
CA SER A 45 -39.89 -58.62 -14.32
C SER A 45 -40.65 -58.73 -13.00
N ALA A 46 -40.69 -57.62 -12.26
CA ALA A 46 -41.86 -57.19 -11.50
C ALA A 46 -42.06 -55.68 -11.74
N ILE A 47 -43.00 -55.33 -12.62
CA ILE A 47 -43.21 -53.98 -13.19
C ILE A 47 -43.68 -52.95 -12.14
N ALA A 48 -43.80 -53.32 -10.86
CA ALA A 48 -44.03 -52.41 -9.73
C ALA A 48 -42.75 -51.84 -9.09
N SER A 49 -41.57 -52.46 -9.30
CA SER A 49 -40.32 -52.04 -8.62
C SER A 49 -39.57 -50.89 -9.32
N HIS A 50 -39.81 -50.64 -10.61
CA HIS A 50 -39.05 -49.68 -11.41
C HIS A 50 -39.41 -48.21 -11.11
N TRP A 51 -40.70 -47.94 -10.81
CA TRP A 51 -41.16 -46.60 -10.45
C TRP A 51 -40.55 -46.08 -9.15
N ILE A 52 -40.25 -46.98 -8.20
CA ILE A 52 -39.60 -46.62 -6.93
C ILE A 52 -38.17 -46.13 -7.19
N PHE A 53 -37.39 -46.82 -8.01
CA PHE A 53 -36.02 -46.39 -8.34
C PHE A 53 -35.99 -45.08 -9.13
N ILE A 54 -36.93 -44.88 -10.05
CA ILE A 54 -37.08 -43.61 -10.77
C ILE A 54 -37.39 -42.48 -9.77
N SER A 55 -38.30 -42.71 -8.81
CA SER A 55 -38.64 -41.69 -7.80
C SER A 55 -37.46 -41.35 -6.88
N LEU A 56 -36.66 -42.34 -6.47
CA LEU A 56 -35.45 -42.13 -5.67
C LEU A 56 -34.37 -41.37 -6.45
N PHE A 57 -34.22 -41.64 -7.74
CA PHE A 57 -33.29 -40.90 -8.59
C PHE A 57 -33.69 -39.44 -8.74
N ILE A 58 -34.97 -39.17 -8.98
CA ILE A 58 -35.51 -37.80 -9.06
C ILE A 58 -35.29 -37.08 -7.73
N LEU A 59 -35.54 -37.74 -6.59
CA LEU A 59 -35.28 -37.17 -5.26
C LEU A 59 -33.79 -36.84 -5.05
N ALA A 60 -32.89 -37.74 -5.45
CA ALA A 60 -31.45 -37.52 -5.36
C ALA A 60 -31.00 -36.33 -6.24
N LEU A 61 -31.55 -36.19 -7.45
CA LEU A 61 -31.31 -35.03 -8.31
C LEU A 61 -31.81 -33.73 -7.68
N ILE A 62 -33.00 -33.74 -7.09
CA ILE A 62 -33.57 -32.57 -6.41
C ILE A 62 -32.68 -32.16 -5.23
N LEU A 63 -32.28 -33.11 -4.37
CA LEU A 63 -31.39 -32.85 -3.24
C LEU A 63 -30.02 -32.32 -3.70
N CYS A 64 -29.49 -32.86 -4.80
CA CYS A 64 -28.25 -32.40 -5.43
C CYS A 64 -28.36 -30.96 -5.92
N VAL A 65 -29.47 -30.61 -6.60
CA VAL A 65 -29.72 -29.23 -7.06
C VAL A 65 -29.84 -28.29 -5.87
N ILE A 66 -30.62 -28.62 -4.85
CA ILE A 66 -30.76 -27.81 -3.62
C ILE A 66 -29.40 -27.58 -2.97
N TYR A 67 -28.59 -28.63 -2.82
CA TYR A 67 -27.25 -28.52 -2.25
C TYR A 67 -26.34 -27.62 -3.09
N SER A 68 -26.38 -27.75 -4.41
CA SER A 68 -25.58 -26.91 -5.32
C SER A 68 -25.98 -25.44 -5.23
N LEU A 69 -27.28 -25.13 -5.14
CA LEU A 69 -27.78 -23.76 -4.99
C LEU A 69 -27.34 -23.14 -3.67
N ASN A 70 -27.36 -23.91 -2.56
CA ASN A 70 -26.91 -23.43 -1.26
C ASN A 70 -25.41 -23.10 -1.25
N ILE A 71 -24.56 -23.93 -1.86
CA ILE A 71 -23.12 -23.63 -2.00
C ILE A 71 -22.90 -22.37 -2.83
N SER A 72 -23.62 -22.23 -3.95
CA SER A 72 -23.49 -21.04 -4.81
C SER A 72 -23.86 -19.77 -4.03
N GLN A 73 -24.89 -19.81 -3.20
CA GLN A 73 -25.26 -18.68 -2.34
C GLN A 73 -24.17 -18.37 -1.29
N GLU A 74 -23.67 -19.39 -0.59
CA GLU A 74 -22.61 -19.20 0.42
C GLU A 74 -21.34 -18.61 -0.22
N LEU A 75 -20.97 -19.08 -1.42
CA LEU A 75 -19.83 -18.57 -2.17
C LEU A 75 -20.03 -17.11 -2.60
N MET A 76 -21.24 -16.74 -3.06
CA MET A 76 -21.55 -15.36 -3.46
C MET A 76 -21.50 -14.38 -2.28
N ILE A 77 -21.94 -14.81 -1.10
CA ILE A 77 -21.82 -14.01 0.13
C ILE A 77 -20.35 -13.77 0.47
N LYS A 78 -19.52 -14.83 0.49
CA LYS A 78 -18.08 -14.67 0.76
C LYS A 78 -17.37 -13.80 -0.27
N ILE A 79 -17.71 -13.92 -1.55
CA ILE A 79 -17.15 -13.06 -2.61
C ILE A 79 -17.52 -11.60 -2.37
N ARG A 80 -18.76 -11.33 -1.99
CA ARG A 80 -19.21 -9.99 -1.63
C ARG A 80 -18.45 -9.44 -0.43
N ASP A 81 -18.33 -10.21 0.64
CA ASP A 81 -17.63 -9.80 1.87
C ASP A 81 -16.15 -9.48 1.57
N VAL A 82 -15.48 -10.29 0.75
CA VAL A 82 -14.10 -10.03 0.30
C VAL A 82 -14.03 -8.73 -0.50
N GLY A 83 -14.98 -8.49 -1.41
CA GLY A 83 -15.04 -7.24 -2.17
C GLY A 83 -15.26 -6.01 -1.29
N GLU A 84 -16.12 -6.10 -0.27
CA GLU A 84 -16.35 -5.02 0.70
C GLU A 84 -15.07 -4.74 1.52
N LEU A 85 -14.36 -5.78 1.97
CA LEU A 85 -13.09 -5.64 2.68
C LEU A 85 -11.99 -5.03 1.80
N GLU A 86 -11.89 -5.44 0.53
CA GLU A 86 -10.95 -4.87 -0.43
C GLU A 86 -11.23 -3.38 -0.67
N HIS A 87 -12.50 -3.00 -0.80
CA HIS A 87 -12.90 -1.61 -0.94
C HIS A 87 -12.50 -0.79 0.30
N GLN A 88 -12.83 -1.28 1.50
CA GLN A 88 -12.45 -0.62 2.76
C GLN A 88 -10.93 -0.47 2.89
N ASN A 89 -10.17 -1.49 2.50
CA ASN A 89 -8.71 -1.45 2.54
C ASN A 89 -8.14 -0.43 1.54
N ASN A 90 -8.72 -0.33 0.34
CA ASN A 90 -8.33 0.66 -0.67
C ASN A 90 -8.65 2.09 -0.20
N ASP A 91 -9.84 2.32 0.37
CA ASP A 91 -10.24 3.61 0.93
C ASP A 91 -9.28 4.04 2.04
N LEU A 92 -8.99 3.15 2.98
CA LEU A 92 -8.04 3.40 4.06
C LEU A 92 -6.65 3.69 3.52
N THR A 93 -6.19 2.93 2.53
CA THR A 93 -4.89 3.16 1.88
C THR A 93 -4.85 4.54 1.22
N SER A 94 -5.90 4.94 0.51
CA SER A 94 -6.00 6.27 -0.11
C SER A 94 -6.02 7.39 0.93
N PHE A 95 -6.72 7.18 2.04
CA PHE A 95 -6.75 8.11 3.16
C PHE A 95 -5.35 8.30 3.73
N LEU A 96 -4.68 7.22 4.11
CA LEU A 96 -3.33 7.22 4.69
C LEU A 96 -2.28 7.85 3.76
N GLN A 97 -2.43 7.69 2.44
CA GLN A 97 -1.56 8.33 1.45
C GLN A 97 -1.80 9.84 1.35
N THR A 98 -3.03 10.32 1.56
CA THR A 98 -3.35 11.74 1.42
C THR A 98 -3.27 12.53 2.73
N THR A 99 -3.31 11.87 3.90
CA THR A 99 -3.24 12.55 5.20
C THR A 99 -1.95 13.39 5.36
N PRO A 100 -0.73 12.89 5.05
CA PRO A 100 0.51 13.66 5.18
C PRO A 100 0.45 15.01 4.50
N GLU A 101 0.00 15.05 3.25
CA GLU A 101 -0.14 16.32 2.51
C GLU A 101 -1.14 17.29 3.16
N ARG A 102 -2.23 16.79 3.77
CA ARG A 102 -3.23 17.64 4.42
C ARG A 102 -2.66 18.34 5.64
N VAL A 103 -1.91 17.62 6.47
CA VAL A 103 -1.28 18.20 7.68
C VAL A 103 -0.18 19.18 7.29
N ILE A 104 0.67 18.80 6.32
CA ILE A 104 1.69 19.69 5.78
C ILE A 104 1.06 20.96 5.20
N LYS A 105 -0.08 20.85 4.50
CA LYS A 105 -0.84 22.00 4.00
C LYS A 105 -1.37 22.91 5.13
N SER A 106 -1.80 22.34 6.25
CA SER A 106 -2.23 23.12 7.41
C SER A 106 -1.07 23.90 8.03
N ILE A 107 0.09 23.27 8.20
CA ILE A 107 1.33 23.92 8.66
C ILE A 107 1.75 25.03 7.70
N TYR A 108 1.72 24.75 6.39
CA TYR A 108 2.05 25.72 5.35
C TYR A 108 1.18 26.98 5.44
N LYS A 109 -0.13 26.80 5.68
CA LYS A 109 -1.07 27.92 5.86
C LYS A 109 -0.83 28.67 7.17
N TYR A 110 -0.55 27.95 8.26
CA TYR A 110 -0.28 28.57 9.55
C TYR A 110 0.97 29.46 9.50
N LEU A 111 2.01 29.01 8.81
CA LEU A 111 3.23 29.77 8.59
C LEU A 111 3.09 30.89 7.53
N ASP A 112 1.90 31.07 6.96
CA ASP A 112 1.62 32.06 5.90
C ASP A 112 2.62 32.01 4.73
N PHE A 113 2.98 30.79 4.31
CA PHE A 113 3.92 30.58 3.21
C PHE A 113 3.30 30.93 1.85
N GLY A 114 4.13 31.48 0.96
CA GLY A 114 3.75 32.07 -0.33
C GLY A 114 3.79 31.10 -1.49
N TYR A 115 4.31 31.52 -2.65
CA TYR A 115 4.54 30.66 -3.84
C TYR A 115 6.00 30.18 -3.96
N THR A 116 6.88 30.73 -3.14
CA THR A 116 8.32 30.48 -3.16
C THR A 116 8.71 29.36 -2.22
N GLU A 117 7.86 29.01 -1.26
CA GLU A 117 8.14 28.01 -0.24
C GLU A 117 7.60 26.62 -0.61
N ARG A 118 8.19 25.61 0.02
CA ARG A 118 7.74 24.23 0.00
C ARG A 118 8.05 23.57 1.33
N ILE A 119 7.17 22.67 1.76
CA ILE A 119 7.41 21.76 2.88
C ILE A 119 7.40 20.33 2.35
N THR A 120 8.39 19.53 2.70
CA THR A 120 8.43 18.09 2.39
C THR A 120 8.80 17.30 3.64
N VAL A 121 8.10 16.19 3.90
CA VAL A 121 8.45 15.25 4.97
C VAL A 121 9.02 13.99 4.34
N TYR A 122 10.19 13.57 4.84
CA TYR A 122 10.90 12.38 4.40
C TYR A 122 10.99 11.39 5.55
N ARG A 123 10.39 10.20 5.41
CA ARG A 123 10.63 9.11 6.38
C ARG A 123 11.97 8.46 6.12
N TYR A 124 12.63 8.00 7.18
CA TYR A 124 13.82 7.18 7.05
C TYR A 124 13.47 5.69 7.02
N ALA A 125 13.96 4.97 6.02
CA ALA A 125 13.77 3.53 5.88
C ALA A 125 14.91 2.90 5.06
N ASP A 126 15.50 1.83 5.57
CA ASP A 126 16.52 1.03 4.85
C ASP A 126 17.71 1.85 4.34
N SER A 127 18.24 2.77 5.16
CA SER A 127 19.32 3.71 4.77
C SER A 127 18.97 4.68 3.64
N HIS A 128 17.67 4.89 3.40
CA HIS A 128 17.15 5.85 2.43
C HIS A 128 16.09 6.75 3.07
N PHE A 129 15.96 7.94 2.52
CA PHE A 129 14.84 8.83 2.76
C PHE A 129 13.78 8.65 1.68
N VAL A 130 12.52 8.53 2.09
CA VAL A 130 11.36 8.39 1.20
C VAL A 130 10.40 9.55 1.46
N PRO A 131 10.08 10.39 0.47
CA PRO A 131 9.10 11.45 0.66
C PRO A 131 7.72 10.83 0.90
N ILE A 132 7.05 11.25 1.97
CA ILE A 132 5.70 10.76 2.33
C ILE A 132 4.63 11.83 2.15
N GLY A 133 5.03 13.09 2.02
CA GLY A 133 4.12 14.19 1.79
C GLY A 133 4.89 15.46 1.46
N ARG A 134 4.28 16.30 0.62
CA ARG A 134 4.84 17.57 0.19
C ARG A 134 3.72 18.56 -0.10
N TYR A 135 3.95 19.83 0.22
CA TYR A 135 3.06 20.90 -0.18
C TYR A 135 3.82 22.17 -0.57
N SER A 136 3.34 22.80 -1.64
CA SER A 136 3.69 24.16 -2.06
C SER A 136 2.47 24.76 -2.73
N LYS A 137 2.33 26.09 -2.67
CA LYS A 137 1.30 26.81 -3.43
C LYS A 137 1.62 26.82 -4.94
N ASN A 138 2.89 26.71 -5.31
CA ASN A 138 3.31 26.54 -6.70
C ASN A 138 3.11 25.09 -7.15
N SER A 139 2.32 24.89 -8.21
CA SER A 139 1.98 23.56 -8.73
C SER A 139 3.20 22.78 -9.23
N GLU A 140 4.22 23.45 -9.77
CA GLU A 140 5.44 22.78 -10.23
C GLU A 140 6.28 22.27 -9.05
N PHE A 141 6.33 23.03 -7.96
CA PHE A 141 7.09 22.66 -6.77
C PHE A 141 6.39 21.58 -5.96
N LYS A 142 5.05 21.47 -6.07
CA LYS A 142 4.24 20.41 -5.46
C LYS A 142 4.51 19.03 -6.11
N LYS A 143 4.84 18.97 -7.40
CA LYS A 143 5.04 17.69 -8.12
C LYS A 143 6.12 16.82 -7.46
N GLY A 144 5.86 15.51 -7.43
CA GLY A 144 6.80 14.50 -6.94
C GLY A 144 8.11 14.48 -7.73
N GLY A 145 9.23 14.36 -7.02
CA GLY A 145 10.57 14.24 -7.60
C GLY A 145 11.07 12.79 -7.54
N ARG A 146 12.29 12.61 -7.04
CA ARG A 146 12.86 11.29 -6.75
C ARG A 146 12.03 10.59 -5.65
N ASN A 147 11.83 9.29 -5.78
CA ASN A 147 11.07 8.49 -4.81
C ASN A 147 11.91 8.02 -3.62
N ARG A 148 13.25 8.03 -3.74
CA ARG A 148 14.20 7.63 -2.70
C ARG A 148 15.46 8.48 -2.80
N TYR A 149 16.06 8.73 -1.65
CA TYR A 149 17.31 9.48 -1.54
C TYR A 149 18.25 8.71 -0.60
N PRO A 150 19.51 8.45 -0.99
CA PRO A 150 20.48 7.82 -0.09
C PRO A 150 20.68 8.66 1.18
N ASN A 151 20.94 8.01 2.31
CA ASN A 151 21.16 8.72 3.58
C ASN A 151 22.44 9.58 3.61
N SER A 152 23.34 9.37 2.66
CA SER A 152 24.58 10.11 2.45
C SER A 152 24.40 11.36 1.58
N GLU A 153 23.21 11.60 1.03
CA GLU A 153 22.96 12.72 0.11
C GLU A 153 22.05 13.80 0.71
N GLY A 154 22.30 15.04 0.29
CA GLY A 154 21.41 16.16 0.52
C GLY A 154 21.47 16.73 1.93
N TYR A 155 20.83 17.89 2.08
CA TYR A 155 20.63 18.53 3.38
C TYR A 155 19.86 17.63 4.36
N ILE A 156 19.00 16.74 3.87
CA ILE A 156 18.29 15.75 4.69
C ILE A 156 19.23 14.76 5.38
N GLY A 157 20.28 14.28 4.71
CA GLY A 157 21.24 13.35 5.31
C GLY A 157 22.16 14.02 6.35
N ILE A 158 22.43 15.31 6.16
CA ILE A 158 23.18 16.12 7.14
C ILE A 158 22.31 16.37 8.38
N ALA A 159 21.07 16.86 8.18
CA ALA A 159 20.12 17.12 9.25
C ALA A 159 19.84 15.86 10.08
N TRP A 160 19.68 14.71 9.43
CA TRP A 160 19.49 13.42 10.11
C TRP A 160 20.56 13.12 11.15
N LYS A 161 21.83 13.41 10.83
CA LYS A 161 22.98 13.16 11.71
C LYS A 161 23.13 14.22 12.80
N GLN A 162 22.66 15.44 12.54
CA GLN A 162 22.89 16.61 13.41
C GLN A 162 21.64 17.00 14.22
N GLY A 163 20.48 16.43 13.93
CA GLY A 163 19.19 16.80 14.52
C GLY A 163 18.50 17.95 13.79
N GLU A 164 19.25 19.00 13.43
CA GLU A 164 18.75 20.16 12.69
C GLU A 164 19.79 20.71 11.72
N LEU A 165 19.34 21.41 10.67
CA LEU A 165 20.20 22.11 9.73
C LEU A 165 19.50 23.36 9.19
N ILE A 166 20.22 24.47 9.16
CA ILE A 166 19.77 25.75 8.59
C ILE A 166 20.74 26.14 7.47
N ILE A 167 20.20 26.48 6.31
CA ILE A 167 20.95 27.02 5.18
C ILE A 167 20.20 28.25 4.69
N ASP A 168 20.90 29.37 4.56
CA ASP A 168 20.39 30.59 3.97
C ASP A 168 21.37 31.11 2.92
N GLY A 169 20.90 31.97 2.03
CA GLY A 169 21.72 32.78 1.15
C GLY A 169 22.47 32.01 0.07
N LEU A 170 22.00 30.84 -0.37
CA LEU A 170 22.62 30.19 -1.53
C LEU A 170 22.55 31.12 -2.76
N PRO A 171 23.50 31.01 -3.71
CA PRO A 171 23.52 31.85 -4.90
C PRO A 171 22.20 31.79 -5.67
N ASP A 172 21.79 32.93 -6.22
CA ASP A 172 20.59 33.01 -7.06
C ASP A 172 20.78 32.14 -8.32
N PRO A 173 20.02 31.05 -8.49
CA PRO A 173 20.20 30.13 -9.62
C PRO A 173 19.91 30.79 -10.98
N ASP A 174 19.12 31.86 -11.02
CA ASP A 174 18.78 32.57 -12.25
C ASP A 174 19.90 33.54 -12.67
N LYS A 175 20.75 33.96 -11.72
CA LYS A 175 21.89 34.88 -11.97
C LYS A 175 23.25 34.19 -11.93
N GLN A 176 23.40 33.17 -11.09
CA GLN A 176 24.66 32.54 -10.72
C GLN A 176 24.53 31.01 -10.67
N PHE A 177 23.93 30.41 -11.69
CA PHE A 177 23.63 28.97 -11.72
C PHE A 177 24.83 28.05 -11.42
N LYS A 178 26.02 28.35 -11.98
CA LYS A 178 27.25 27.59 -11.69
C LYS A 178 27.70 27.74 -10.23
N GLY A 179 27.51 28.93 -9.65
CA GLY A 179 27.78 29.17 -8.22
C GLY A 179 26.84 28.36 -7.34
N TYR A 180 25.55 28.36 -7.67
CA TYR A 180 24.53 27.57 -7.00
C TYR A 180 24.87 26.06 -7.01
N ILE A 181 25.14 25.51 -8.19
CA ILE A 181 25.53 24.09 -8.34
C ILE A 181 26.74 23.76 -7.48
N ARG A 182 27.79 24.59 -7.53
CA ARG A 182 29.01 24.37 -6.76
C ARG A 182 28.73 24.31 -5.26
N GLU A 183 27.96 25.25 -4.73
CA GLU A 183 27.62 25.26 -3.31
C GLU A 183 26.79 24.07 -2.87
N VAL A 184 25.74 23.72 -3.65
CA VAL A 184 24.90 22.57 -3.32
C VAL A 184 25.72 21.28 -3.41
N LYS A 185 26.51 21.08 -4.47
CA LYS A 185 27.35 19.88 -4.65
C LYS A 185 28.34 19.70 -3.49
N THR A 186 29.02 20.78 -3.11
CA THR A 186 30.05 20.77 -2.05
C THR A 186 29.45 20.39 -0.70
N LYS A 187 28.24 20.88 -0.40
CA LYS A 187 27.58 20.61 0.88
C LYS A 187 26.86 19.26 0.91
N CYS A 188 26.27 18.83 -0.21
CA CYS A 188 25.26 17.77 -0.21
C CYS A 188 25.69 16.43 -0.82
N ASN A 189 26.89 16.32 -1.42
CA ASN A 189 27.31 15.12 -2.15
C ASN A 189 26.27 14.65 -3.20
N ILE A 190 25.64 15.61 -3.90
CA ILE A 190 24.68 15.34 -4.98
C ILE A 190 25.37 15.61 -6.31
N GLU A 191 25.15 14.73 -7.29
CA GLU A 191 25.64 14.92 -8.65
C GLU A 191 25.09 16.19 -9.31
N GLU A 192 25.95 16.85 -10.10
CA GLU A 192 25.62 18.12 -10.75
C GLU A 192 24.39 18.01 -11.67
N ILE A 193 24.28 16.90 -12.41
CA ILE A 193 23.12 16.64 -13.27
C ILE A 193 21.82 16.62 -12.46
N VAL A 194 21.83 15.97 -11.30
CA VAL A 194 20.66 15.89 -10.41
C VAL A 194 20.29 17.26 -9.87
N ILE A 195 21.27 18.10 -9.52
CA ILE A 195 21.03 19.48 -9.07
C ILE A 195 20.43 20.31 -10.21
N SER A 196 20.92 20.12 -11.44
CA SER A 196 20.46 20.89 -12.60
C SER A 196 19.00 20.62 -12.98
N GLU A 197 18.54 19.37 -12.77
CA GLU A 197 17.19 18.88 -13.05
C GLU A 197 16.19 19.17 -11.91
N MET A 198 16.64 19.74 -10.79
CA MET A 198 15.73 20.09 -9.69
C MET A 198 14.72 21.13 -10.15
N ARG A 199 13.43 20.78 -10.07
CA ARG A 199 12.32 21.70 -10.40
C ARG A 199 12.28 22.92 -9.49
N MET A 200 12.64 22.75 -8.22
CA MET A 200 12.74 23.83 -7.25
C MET A 200 14.21 23.98 -6.87
N ARG A 201 14.79 25.14 -7.21
CA ARG A 201 16.17 25.50 -6.89
C ARG A 201 16.16 26.39 -5.66
N SER A 202 15.89 25.79 -4.51
CA SER A 202 15.73 26.51 -3.25
C SER A 202 17.05 27.13 -2.83
N ARG A 203 16.98 28.35 -2.28
CA ARG A 203 18.11 29.14 -1.81
C ARG A 203 18.24 29.16 -0.28
N SER A 204 17.18 28.78 0.42
CA SER A 204 17.16 28.59 1.86
C SER A 204 16.46 27.30 2.25
N TYR A 205 16.91 26.70 3.35
CA TYR A 205 16.43 25.44 3.91
C TYR A 205 16.44 25.49 5.44
N TYR A 206 15.40 24.95 6.04
CA TYR A 206 15.38 24.51 7.43
C TYR A 206 14.96 23.04 7.46
N CYS A 207 15.88 22.18 7.89
CA CYS A 207 15.66 20.75 8.01
C CYS A 207 15.67 20.37 9.50
N LEU A 208 14.69 19.61 9.95
CA LEU A 208 14.57 19.20 11.34
C LEU A 208 14.20 17.72 11.41
N ASN A 209 14.83 16.98 12.32
CA ASN A 209 14.41 15.62 12.66
C ASN A 209 13.04 15.64 13.34
N LEU A 210 12.23 14.65 13.00
CA LEU A 210 11.01 14.33 13.73
C LEU A 210 11.28 13.03 14.49
N ASP A 211 11.21 13.14 15.81
CA ASP A 211 11.50 12.04 16.71
C ASP A 211 10.20 11.32 17.11
N ASN A 212 10.31 10.02 17.39
CA ASN A 212 9.23 9.25 17.97
C ASN A 212 9.08 9.57 19.48
N LEU A 213 8.12 8.92 20.14
CA LEU A 213 7.89 9.09 21.58
C LEU A 213 9.09 8.66 22.45
N ASN A 214 9.95 7.80 21.93
CA ASN A 214 11.16 7.30 22.60
C ASN A 214 12.38 8.22 22.38
N GLY A 215 12.24 9.28 21.57
CA GLY A 215 13.31 10.22 21.22
C GLY A 215 14.21 9.76 20.07
N ASP A 216 13.87 8.68 19.36
CA ASP A 216 14.61 8.26 18.17
C ASP A 216 14.09 9.00 16.93
N PRO A 217 14.97 9.52 16.07
CA PRO A 217 14.55 10.15 14.83
C PRO A 217 13.92 9.12 13.89
N ILE A 218 12.77 9.46 13.30
CA ILE A 218 12.03 8.60 12.35
C ILE A 218 11.85 9.25 10.97
N ALA A 219 11.94 10.58 10.90
CA ALA A 219 11.79 11.34 9.67
C ALA A 219 12.58 12.67 9.73
N VAL A 220 12.70 13.32 8.58
CA VAL A 220 13.18 14.71 8.45
C VAL A 220 12.08 15.53 7.79
N ILE A 221 11.68 16.63 8.41
CA ILE A 221 10.86 17.65 7.77
C ILE A 221 11.76 18.76 7.21
N VAL A 222 11.49 19.16 5.97
CA VAL A 222 12.24 20.18 5.24
C VAL A 222 11.30 21.31 4.87
N PHE A 223 11.63 22.50 5.33
CA PHE A 223 11.08 23.78 4.87
C PHE A 223 12.12 24.40 3.95
N GLU A 224 11.73 24.79 2.75
CA GLU A 224 12.66 25.37 1.77
C GLU A 224 12.00 26.50 1.00
N SER A 225 12.78 27.48 0.56
CA SER A 225 12.30 28.60 -0.26
C SER A 225 13.26 28.91 -1.40
N THR A 226 12.73 29.38 -2.52
CA THR A 226 13.56 29.99 -3.59
C THR A 226 14.10 31.36 -3.22
N ASN A 227 13.69 31.94 -2.08
CA ASN A 227 14.25 33.18 -1.54
C ASN A 227 15.48 32.90 -0.68
N GLU A 228 16.27 33.95 -0.44
CA GLU A 228 17.54 33.89 0.33
C GLU A 228 17.35 33.42 1.76
N SER A 229 16.18 33.64 2.33
CA SER A 229 15.83 33.16 3.67
C SER A 229 14.38 32.68 3.68
N LEU A 230 14.07 31.81 4.63
CA LEU A 230 12.68 31.50 4.95
C LEU A 230 11.98 32.76 5.51
N PRO A 231 10.69 32.96 5.22
CA PRO A 231 9.94 34.13 5.71
C PRO A 231 9.67 34.08 7.22
N LYS A 232 9.78 32.90 7.83
CA LYS A 232 9.54 32.66 9.26
C LYS A 232 10.82 32.24 9.94
N LYS A 233 11.00 32.66 11.20
CA LYS A 233 12.16 32.28 12.01
C LYS A 233 12.10 30.78 12.33
N THR A 234 13.25 30.14 12.41
CA THR A 234 13.34 28.71 12.73
C THR A 234 12.76 28.37 14.11
N THR A 235 12.84 29.29 15.07
CA THR A 235 12.20 29.15 16.39
C THR A 235 10.68 29.10 16.32
N GLU A 236 10.05 29.90 15.44
CA GLU A 236 8.60 29.87 15.22
C GLU A 236 8.18 28.54 14.59
N ILE A 237 8.95 28.05 13.61
CA ILE A 237 8.71 26.75 12.99
C ILE A 237 8.90 25.61 14.00
N LYS A 238 9.93 25.67 14.85
CA LYS A 238 10.19 24.66 15.89
C LYS A 238 9.07 24.61 16.92
N ASN A 239 8.64 25.75 17.45
CA ASN A 239 7.50 25.83 18.38
C ASN A 239 6.20 25.28 17.77
N LEU A 240 5.99 25.47 16.46
CA LEU A 240 4.84 24.88 15.76
C LEU A 240 4.94 23.35 15.67
N LEU A 241 6.14 22.81 15.45
CA LEU A 241 6.35 21.35 15.42
C LEU A 241 6.29 20.74 16.83
N ASP A 242 6.68 21.47 17.87
CA ASP A 242 6.50 21.04 19.25
C ASP A 242 5.03 21.12 19.72
N SER A 243 4.13 21.66 18.88
CA SER A 243 2.69 21.69 19.12
C SER A 243 1.98 20.43 18.59
N SER A 244 0.65 20.40 18.70
CA SER A 244 -0.18 19.30 18.18
C SER A 244 0.03 19.00 16.68
N PHE A 245 0.49 19.98 15.89
CA PHE A 245 0.77 19.77 14.47
C PHE A 245 1.94 18.81 14.22
N GLY A 246 3.04 18.90 14.98
CA GLY A 246 4.17 18.00 14.78
C GLY A 246 3.88 16.60 15.31
N HIS A 247 3.20 16.49 16.46
CA HIS A 247 2.71 15.20 16.97
C HIS A 247 1.83 14.48 15.94
N LEU A 248 0.91 15.19 15.29
CA LEU A 248 0.07 14.61 14.24
C LEU A 248 0.88 14.09 13.05
N ILE A 249 1.96 14.78 12.65
CA ILE A 249 2.86 14.28 11.59
C ILE A 249 3.55 12.99 12.04
N VAL A 250 4.10 12.96 13.26
CA VAL A 250 4.79 11.79 13.82
C VAL A 250 3.86 10.59 13.89
N ASP A 251 2.65 10.77 14.40
CA ASP A 251 1.63 9.71 14.46
C ASP A 251 1.31 9.15 13.07
N MET A 252 1.17 10.04 12.08
CA MET A 252 0.89 9.63 10.71
C MET A 252 2.06 8.94 10.03
N ILE A 253 3.30 9.31 10.33
CA ILE A 253 4.48 8.57 9.89
C ILE A 253 4.40 7.15 10.47
N ASN A 254 4.18 7.03 11.78
CA ASN A 254 4.11 5.74 12.47
C ASN A 254 2.98 4.84 11.92
N MET A 255 1.80 5.40 11.65
CA MET A 255 0.69 4.67 11.03
C MET A 255 1.01 4.18 9.61
N ASN A 256 1.79 4.96 8.85
CA ASN A 256 2.26 4.62 7.51
C ASN A 256 3.47 3.65 7.50
N LEU A 257 4.02 3.26 8.65
CA LEU A 257 5.09 2.26 8.71
C LEU A 257 4.52 0.84 8.66
N PRO A 258 5.17 -0.09 7.91
CA PRO A 258 4.78 -1.50 7.92
C PRO A 258 4.75 -2.06 9.34
N PRO A 259 3.82 -2.98 9.67
CA PRO A 259 3.83 -3.67 10.95
C PRO A 259 5.19 -4.38 11.14
N GLY A 260 5.90 -4.05 12.22
CA GLY A 260 7.30 -4.45 12.47
C GLY A 260 8.33 -3.32 12.38
N ARG A 261 7.95 -2.15 11.82
CA ARG A 261 8.75 -0.90 11.88
C ARG A 261 8.08 0.22 12.65
N ARG A 262 6.87 -0.02 13.19
CA ARG A 262 6.21 0.92 14.09
C ARG A 262 7.01 0.97 15.39
N ALA A 263 7.37 2.16 15.85
CA ALA A 263 7.87 2.32 17.20
C ALA A 263 6.75 1.88 18.16
N VAL A 264 7.07 0.94 19.05
CA VAL A 264 6.20 0.53 20.16
C VAL A 264 6.29 1.60 21.25
#